data_AF-A0A7S2JBS6-F1
#
_entry.id   AF-A0A7S2JBS6-F1
#
_cell.length_a   1.000
_cell.length_b   1.000
_cell.length_c   1.000
_cell.angle_alpha   90.00
_cell.angle_beta   90.00
_cell.angle_gamma   90.00
#
_symmetry.space_group_name_H-M   'P 1'
#
loop_
_entity.id
_entity.type
_entity.pdbx_description
1 polymer ?
#
loop_
_entity_poly.entity_id
_entity_poly.type
_entity_poly.pdbx_seq_one_letter_code
_entity_poly.pdbx_strand_id
1 'polypeptide(L)'
;GLNRFFSFIHYCLYLCGVIVSFSVGSEDILSRCSTTSSLHIAHPHAAHLQAARFILDPTMFVVIGVLLITHEHEKYPVAIMWHTISGALLIAVAFVQGVVTFLHALELPNDRATMLARLVHAQLFMISGVWMCFMGYLYIHSPYEPGSDGGFHTLLEQNGFISHSNTEAIFAYFSATCLLSTAMMLYIVWRDGAALQTQMSQEQKKSSYTNVTVGLCASHEP
;
A
#
# COMPACT_ATOMS: atom_id res chain seq x y z
N GLY A 1 7.04 18.56 27.75
CA GLY A 1 8.34 18.10 27.24
C GLY A 1 8.23 16.69 26.69
N LEU A 2 8.08 15.70 27.57
CA LEU A 2 8.05 14.27 27.20
C LEU A 2 6.89 13.87 26.25
N ASN A 3 5.66 14.31 26.51
CA ASN A 3 4.51 13.94 25.68
C ASN A 3 4.67 14.39 24.21
N ARG A 4 5.20 15.60 23.98
CA ARG A 4 5.46 16.09 22.61
C ARG A 4 6.53 15.28 21.88
N PHE A 5 7.53 14.77 22.60
CA PHE A 5 8.57 13.91 22.04
C PHE A 5 8.00 12.55 21.61
N PHE A 6 7.15 11.93 22.45
CA PHE A 6 6.47 10.69 22.08
C PHE A 6 5.50 10.89 20.91
N SER A 7 4.72 11.98 20.89
CA SER A 7 3.87 12.31 19.74
C SER A 7 4.68 12.49 18.45
N PHE A 8 5.84 13.14 18.52
CA PHE A 8 6.74 13.29 17.39
C PHE A 8 7.29 11.95 16.89
N ILE A 9 7.72 11.06 17.79
CA ILE A 9 8.17 9.70 17.42
C ILE A 9 7.04 8.92 16.74
N HIS A 10 5.82 8.93 17.28
CA HIS A 10 4.67 8.26 16.66
C HIS A 10 4.40 8.80 15.26
N TYR A 11 4.45 10.13 15.10
CA TYR A 11 4.30 10.76 13.79
C TYR A 11 5.39 10.32 12.79
N CYS A 12 6.65 10.27 13.21
CA CYS A 12 7.75 9.77 12.37
C CYS A 12 7.55 8.31 11.98
N LEU A 13 7.12 7.45 12.91
CA LEU A 13 6.81 6.05 12.62
C LEU A 13 5.68 5.91 11.60
N TYR A 14 4.63 6.73 11.73
CA TYR A 14 3.52 6.77 10.78
C TYR A 14 3.95 7.25 9.39
N LEU A 15 4.78 8.30 9.32
CA LEU A 15 5.32 8.81 8.06
C LEU A 15 6.22 7.78 7.38
N CYS A 16 7.09 7.10 8.14
CA CYS A 16 7.89 6.00 7.63
C CYS A 16 7.00 4.86 7.09
N GLY A 17 5.94 4.51 7.81
CA GLY A 17 4.94 3.54 7.35
C GLY A 17 4.32 3.94 6.01
N VAL A 18 3.97 5.21 5.82
CA VAL A 18 3.43 5.72 4.55
C VAL A 18 4.45 5.63 3.43
N ILE A 19 5.69 6.03 3.67
CA ILE A 19 6.76 5.98 2.66
C ILE A 19 6.97 4.53 2.23
N VAL A 20 7.06 3.59 3.18
CA VAL A 20 7.21 2.16 2.89
C VAL A 20 5.99 1.63 2.12
N SER A 21 4.77 1.95 2.56
CA SER A 21 3.54 1.53 1.87
C SER A 21 3.45 2.08 0.45
N PHE A 22 3.87 3.32 0.23
CA PHE A 22 3.92 3.94 -1.09
C PHE A 22 4.98 3.29 -1.97
N SER A 23 6.18 3.03 -1.43
CA SER A 23 7.25 2.34 -2.14
C SER A 23 6.82 0.93 -2.54
N VAL A 24 6.28 0.13 -1.61
CA VAL A 24 5.80 -1.23 -1.89
C VAL A 24 4.65 -1.21 -2.89
N GLY A 25 3.65 -0.34 -2.72
CA GLY A 25 2.55 -0.20 -3.68
C GLY A 25 3.02 0.21 -5.08
N SER A 26 4.00 1.12 -5.16
CA SER A 26 4.59 1.53 -6.44
C SER A 26 5.38 0.40 -7.10
N GLU A 27 6.15 -0.38 -6.34
CA GLU A 27 6.90 -1.53 -6.83
C GLU A 27 5.97 -2.66 -7.32
N ASP A 28 4.86 -2.92 -6.62
CA ASP A 28 3.84 -3.89 -7.02
C ASP A 28 3.07 -3.48 -8.28
N ILE A 29 2.94 -2.18 -8.53
CA ILE A 29 2.38 -1.63 -9.77
C ILE A 29 3.41 -1.68 -10.90
N LEU A 30 4.65 -1.28 -10.64
CA LEU A 30 5.74 -1.24 -11.63
C LEU A 30 6.24 -2.65 -12.02
N SER A 31 6.12 -3.65 -11.15
CA SER A 31 6.43 -5.05 -11.50
C SER A 31 5.42 -5.67 -12.50
N ARG A 32 4.28 -5.00 -12.75
CA ARG A 32 3.32 -5.36 -13.83
C ARG A 32 3.84 -5.01 -15.22
N CYS A 33 4.88 -4.20 -15.25
CA CYS A 33 5.23 -3.38 -16.38
C CYS A 33 6.61 -3.73 -16.93
N SER A 34 7.43 -4.36 -16.10
CA SER A 34 8.71 -4.91 -16.49
C SER A 34 8.56 -6.41 -16.73
N THR A 35 8.65 -6.85 -17.99
CA THR A 35 8.76 -8.25 -18.40
C THR A 35 10.11 -8.86 -18.00
N THR A 36 10.76 -8.34 -16.95
CA THR A 36 12.15 -8.68 -16.60
C THR A 36 12.17 -9.80 -15.57
N SER A 37 11.64 -10.96 -15.98
CA SER A 37 11.84 -12.24 -15.29
C SER A 37 13.29 -12.75 -15.41
N SER A 38 14.19 -12.03 -16.09
CA SER A 38 15.52 -12.53 -16.44
C SER A 38 16.66 -12.14 -15.49
N LEU A 39 16.45 -11.23 -14.53
CA LEU A 39 17.52 -10.82 -13.59
C LEU A 39 17.45 -11.46 -12.20
N HIS A 40 16.36 -12.14 -11.86
CA HIS A 40 16.16 -12.72 -10.52
C HIS A 40 16.91 -14.05 -10.29
N ILE A 41 17.61 -14.57 -11.31
CA ILE A 41 18.27 -15.89 -11.28
C ILE A 41 19.72 -15.81 -10.72
N ALA A 42 20.31 -14.63 -10.55
CA ALA A 42 21.76 -14.53 -10.40
C ALA A 42 22.35 -14.82 -8.99
N HIS A 43 21.56 -14.83 -7.91
CA HIS A 43 22.11 -15.07 -6.56
C HIS A 43 21.29 -16.03 -5.69
N PRO A 44 21.86 -17.17 -5.25
CA PRO A 44 21.16 -18.13 -4.39
C PRO A 44 20.73 -17.52 -3.04
N HIS A 45 21.45 -16.51 -2.55
CA HIS A 45 21.08 -15.77 -1.34
C HIS A 45 19.78 -14.96 -1.52
N ALA A 46 19.49 -14.46 -2.72
CA ALA A 46 18.25 -13.72 -2.99
C ALA A 46 17.03 -14.64 -2.94
N ALA A 47 17.15 -15.87 -3.46
CA ALA A 47 16.07 -16.86 -3.42
C ALA A 47 15.75 -17.31 -1.98
N HIS A 48 16.76 -17.55 -1.14
CA HIS A 48 16.55 -17.88 0.27
C HIS A 48 15.93 -16.74 1.07
N LEU A 49 16.36 -15.50 0.82
CA LEU A 49 15.78 -14.32 1.46
C LEU A 49 14.31 -14.13 1.04
N GLN A 50 13.99 -14.35 -0.23
CA GLN A 50 12.62 -14.27 -0.73
C GLN A 50 11.72 -15.35 -0.11
N ALA A 51 12.22 -16.58 0.01
CA ALA A 51 11.55 -17.68 0.71
C ALA A 51 11.26 -17.34 2.18
N ALA A 52 12.22 -16.76 2.89
CA ALA A 52 12.03 -16.34 4.27
C ALA A 52 10.97 -15.22 4.40
N ARG A 53 11.02 -14.22 3.51
CA ARG A 53 10.07 -13.10 3.50
C ARG A 53 8.63 -13.53 3.22
N PHE A 54 8.42 -14.58 2.42
CA PHE A 54 7.09 -15.12 2.18
C PHE A 54 6.36 -15.59 3.45
N ILE A 55 7.10 -16.02 4.47
CA ILE A 55 6.52 -16.44 5.75
C ILE A 55 6.58 -15.30 6.77
N LEU A 56 7.72 -14.62 6.85
CA LEU A 56 7.98 -13.60 7.86
C LEU A 56 7.08 -12.37 7.68
N ASP A 57 6.96 -11.85 6.47
CA ASP A 57 6.22 -10.60 6.21
C ASP A 57 4.73 -10.71 6.61
N PRO A 58 3.95 -11.72 6.15
CA PRO A 58 2.55 -11.86 6.60
C PRO A 58 2.44 -12.18 8.09
N THR A 59 3.37 -12.97 8.66
CA THR A 59 3.37 -13.26 10.10
C THR A 59 3.57 -11.99 10.91
N MET A 60 4.50 -11.12 10.51
CA MET A 60 4.73 -9.83 11.15
C MET A 60 3.49 -8.94 11.09
N PHE A 61 2.83 -8.84 9.93
CA PHE A 61 1.60 -8.06 9.81
C PHE A 61 0.46 -8.59 10.68
N VAL A 62 0.30 -9.91 10.79
CA VAL A 62 -0.69 -10.51 11.69
C VAL A 62 -0.35 -10.19 13.15
N VAL A 63 0.91 -10.39 13.56
CA VAL A 63 1.34 -10.14 14.95
C VAL A 63 1.17 -8.67 15.32
N ILE A 64 1.59 -7.74 14.46
CA ILE A 64 1.41 -6.30 14.68
C ILE A 64 -0.07 -5.96 14.65
N GLY A 65 -0.86 -6.54 13.75
CA GLY A 65 -2.29 -6.30 13.68
C GLY A 65 -3.04 -6.75 14.93
N VAL A 66 -2.75 -7.94 15.44
CA VAL A 66 -3.26 -8.44 16.71
C VAL A 66 -2.81 -7.55 17.87
N LEU A 67 -1.55 -7.12 17.88
CA LEU A 67 -1.05 -6.19 18.88
C LEU A 67 -1.84 -4.87 18.87
N LEU A 68 -2.09 -4.27 17.70
CA LEU A 68 -2.87 -3.03 17.61
C LEU A 68 -4.33 -3.20 18.04
N ILE A 69 -4.93 -4.37 17.80
CA ILE A 69 -6.30 -4.66 18.23
C ILE A 69 -6.39 -4.88 19.74
N THR A 70 -5.40 -5.54 20.33
CA THR A 70 -5.45 -6.00 21.73
C THR A 70 -4.72 -5.09 22.71
N HIS A 71 -3.81 -4.25 22.24
CA HIS A 71 -3.00 -3.36 23.06
C HIS A 71 -3.69 -2.01 23.26
N GLU A 72 -4.64 -2.00 24.18
CA GLU A 72 -5.36 -0.80 24.58
C GLU A 72 -4.58 -0.02 25.66
N HIS A 73 -3.97 1.09 25.27
CA HIS A 73 -3.37 2.07 26.20
C HIS A 73 -4.07 3.43 26.11
N GLU A 74 -5.05 3.55 25.22
CA GLU A 74 -5.76 4.78 24.91
C GLU A 74 -6.98 4.97 25.81
N LYS A 75 -7.21 6.20 26.24
CA LYS A 75 -8.34 6.55 27.11
C LYS A 75 -9.62 6.87 26.33
N TYR A 76 -9.50 7.14 25.04
CA TYR A 76 -10.58 7.64 24.21
C TYR A 76 -11.11 6.55 23.27
N PRO A 77 -12.43 6.30 23.20
CA PRO A 77 -13.00 5.26 22.35
C PRO A 77 -12.64 5.42 20.87
N VAL A 78 -12.58 6.67 20.37
CA VAL A 78 -12.18 6.94 18.98
C VAL A 78 -10.75 6.45 18.72
N ALA A 79 -9.81 6.73 19.62
CA ALA A 79 -8.42 6.30 19.50
C ALA A 79 -8.28 4.77 19.54
N ILE A 80 -9.09 4.08 20.35
CA ILE A 80 -9.16 2.60 20.32
C ILE A 80 -9.61 2.12 18.94
N MET A 81 -10.70 2.68 18.39
CA MET A 81 -11.20 2.30 17.06
C MET A 81 -10.18 2.55 15.94
N TRP A 82 -9.38 3.62 16.05
CA TRP A 82 -8.28 3.89 15.12
C TRP A 82 -7.25 2.75 15.07
N HIS A 83 -6.81 2.28 16.24
CA HIS A 83 -5.89 1.16 16.36
C HIS A 83 -6.53 -0.15 15.91
N THR A 84 -7.80 -0.40 16.26
CA THR A 84 -8.53 -1.60 15.82
C THR A 84 -8.62 -1.68 14.30
N ILE A 85 -9.00 -0.59 13.62
CA ILE A 85 -9.05 -0.54 12.15
C ILE A 85 -7.67 -0.71 11.55
N SER A 86 -6.64 -0.06 12.11
CA SER A 86 -5.27 -0.23 11.64
C SER A 86 -4.82 -1.69 11.75
N GLY A 87 -5.11 -2.35 12.87
CA GLY A 87 -4.79 -3.77 13.05
C GLY A 87 -5.56 -4.68 12.09
N ALA A 88 -6.83 -4.40 11.83
CA ALA A 88 -7.63 -5.13 10.84
C ALA A 88 -7.09 -4.96 9.41
N LEU A 89 -6.64 -3.76 9.04
CA LEU A 89 -6.00 -3.49 7.76
C LEU A 89 -4.70 -4.29 7.59
N LEU A 90 -3.85 -4.36 8.62
CA LEU A 90 -2.61 -5.15 8.56
C LEU A 90 -2.90 -6.66 8.42
N ILE A 91 -3.90 -7.18 9.12
CA ILE A 91 -4.32 -8.58 8.96
C ILE A 91 -4.85 -8.83 7.54
N ALA A 92 -5.62 -7.88 6.97
CA ALA A 92 -6.08 -7.97 5.59
C ALA A 92 -4.92 -7.94 4.59
N VAL A 93 -3.92 -7.09 4.80
CA VAL A 93 -2.68 -7.07 3.99
C VAL A 93 -1.98 -8.42 4.05
N ALA A 94 -1.81 -9.01 5.24
CA ALA A 94 -1.18 -10.32 5.41
C ALA A 94 -1.92 -11.42 4.63
N PHE A 95 -3.25 -11.43 4.69
CA PHE A 95 -4.07 -12.39 3.96
C PHE A 95 -3.89 -12.24 2.44
N VAL A 96 -3.99 -11.01 1.92
CA VAL A 96 -3.85 -10.76 0.49
C VAL A 96 -2.43 -11.03 0.00
N GLN A 97 -1.40 -10.73 0.80
CA GLN A 97 -0.02 -11.10 0.53
C GLN A 97 0.15 -12.62 0.40
N GLY A 98 -0.51 -13.39 1.26
CA GLY A 98 -0.59 -14.85 1.17
C GLY A 98 -1.23 -15.33 -0.14
N VAL A 99 -2.34 -14.69 -0.55
CA VAL A 99 -3.02 -14.99 -1.83
C VAL A 99 -2.10 -14.67 -3.02
N VAL A 100 -1.46 -13.51 -3.04
CA VAL A 100 -0.52 -13.11 -4.10
C VAL A 100 0.63 -14.12 -4.20
N THR A 101 1.21 -14.49 -3.07
CA THR A 101 2.29 -15.48 -2.99
C THR A 101 1.86 -16.84 -3.52
N PHE A 102 0.69 -17.32 -3.12
CA PHE A 102 0.13 -18.58 -3.59
C PHE A 102 -0.09 -18.58 -5.11
N LEU A 103 -0.69 -17.51 -5.65
CA LEU A 103 -0.93 -17.38 -7.09
C LEU A 103 0.36 -17.30 -7.91
N HIS A 104 1.40 -16.67 -7.37
CA HIS A 104 2.74 -16.68 -7.98
C HIS A 104 3.38 -18.07 -7.97
N ALA A 105 3.24 -18.83 -6.88
CA ALA A 105 3.75 -20.19 -6.78
C ALA A 105 3.08 -21.17 -7.76
N LEU A 106 1.87 -20.85 -8.22
CA LEU A 106 1.17 -21.61 -9.27
C LEU A 106 1.62 -21.26 -10.70
N GLU A 107 2.68 -20.45 -10.86
CA GLU A 107 3.17 -19.98 -12.17
C GLU A 107 2.09 -19.26 -13.00
N LEU A 108 1.17 -18.55 -12.32
CA LEU A 108 0.14 -17.71 -12.95
C LEU A 108 0.43 -16.20 -12.82
N PRO A 109 1.65 -15.70 -13.13
CA PRO A 109 2.03 -14.32 -12.80
C PRO A 109 1.24 -13.25 -13.58
N ASN A 110 0.66 -13.61 -14.73
CA ASN A 110 -0.08 -12.70 -15.62
C ASN A 110 -1.58 -13.02 -15.71
N ASP A 111 -2.08 -13.95 -14.89
CA ASP A 111 -3.51 -14.22 -14.87
C ASP A 111 -4.28 -13.05 -14.21
N ARG A 112 -5.54 -12.88 -14.64
CA ARG A 112 -6.43 -11.83 -14.11
C ARG A 112 -6.58 -11.92 -12.59
N ALA A 113 -6.61 -13.14 -12.04
CA ALA A 113 -6.70 -13.34 -10.60
C ALA A 113 -5.46 -12.79 -9.87
N THR A 114 -4.26 -13.06 -10.38
CA THR A 114 -3.00 -12.56 -9.82
C THR A 114 -2.90 -11.05 -9.94
N MET A 115 -3.31 -10.47 -11.07
CA MET A 115 -3.36 -9.02 -11.26
C MET A 115 -4.31 -8.33 -10.28
N LEU A 116 -5.49 -8.92 -10.07
CA LEU A 116 -6.47 -8.42 -9.11
C LEU A 116 -5.93 -8.52 -7.68
N ALA A 117 -5.35 -9.66 -7.30
CA ALA A 117 -4.77 -9.86 -5.98
C ALA A 117 -3.67 -8.82 -5.68
N ARG A 118 -2.75 -8.57 -6.63
CA ARG A 118 -1.73 -7.51 -6.48
C ARG A 118 -2.34 -6.11 -6.42
N LEU A 119 -3.46 -5.86 -7.09
CA LEU A 119 -4.10 -4.53 -7.05
C LEU A 119 -4.74 -4.30 -5.69
N VAL A 120 -5.43 -5.30 -5.17
CA VAL A 120 -5.99 -5.28 -3.82
C VAL A 120 -4.87 -5.13 -2.79
N HIS A 121 -3.75 -5.83 -2.97
CA HIS A 121 -2.58 -5.73 -2.11
C HIS A 121 -2.03 -4.30 -2.05
N ALA A 122 -1.74 -3.70 -3.21
CA ALA A 122 -1.28 -2.33 -3.32
C ALA A 122 -2.29 -1.33 -2.73
N GLN A 123 -3.59 -1.52 -2.97
CA GLN A 123 -4.65 -0.67 -2.41
C GLN A 123 -4.69 -0.76 -0.88
N LEU A 124 -4.57 -1.95 -0.29
CA LEU A 124 -4.58 -2.12 1.16
C LEU A 124 -3.36 -1.46 1.82
N PHE A 125 -2.19 -1.54 1.18
CA PHE A 125 -1.02 -0.77 1.62
C PHE A 125 -1.26 0.74 1.55
N MET A 126 -1.85 1.24 0.47
CA MET A 126 -2.18 2.66 0.33
C MET A 126 -3.17 3.12 1.42
N ILE A 127 -4.25 2.37 1.64
CA ILE A 127 -5.23 2.64 2.70
C ILE A 127 -4.54 2.67 4.06
N SER A 128 -3.68 1.69 4.35
CA SER A 128 -2.95 1.61 5.63
C SER A 128 -2.04 2.82 5.82
N GLY A 129 -1.30 3.23 4.78
CA GLY A 129 -0.46 4.42 4.82
C GLY A 129 -1.27 5.69 5.09
N VAL A 130 -2.30 5.95 4.30
CA VAL A 130 -3.15 7.13 4.46
C VAL A 130 -3.85 7.14 5.83
N TRP A 131 -4.28 5.98 6.33
CA TRP A 131 -4.87 5.81 7.65
C TRP A 131 -3.89 6.22 8.76
N MET A 132 -2.64 5.75 8.69
CA MET A 132 -1.59 6.10 9.67
C MET A 132 -1.26 7.60 9.62
N CYS A 133 -1.28 8.22 8.44
CA CYS A 133 -1.17 9.69 8.31
C CYS A 133 -2.31 10.42 9.03
N PHE A 134 -3.56 9.98 8.82
CA PHE A 134 -4.70 10.58 9.51
C PHE A 134 -4.63 10.37 11.02
N MET A 135 -4.25 9.19 11.49
CA MET A 135 -3.99 8.94 12.92
C MET A 135 -2.96 9.91 13.47
N GLY A 136 -1.80 10.06 12.79
CA GLY A 136 -0.75 10.97 13.23
C GLY A 136 -1.20 12.43 13.28
N TYR A 137 -1.91 12.90 12.25
CA TYR A 137 -2.44 14.26 12.19
C TYR A 137 -3.48 14.50 13.29
N LEU A 138 -4.45 13.61 13.44
CA LEU A 138 -5.51 13.73 14.44
C LEU A 138 -5.01 13.52 15.86
N TYR A 139 -3.92 12.76 16.07
CA TYR A 139 -3.30 12.65 17.39
C TYR A 139 -2.67 13.99 17.82
N ILE A 140 -2.04 14.72 16.88
CA ILE A 140 -1.47 16.05 17.14
C ILE A 140 -2.57 17.10 17.32
N HIS A 141 -3.62 17.03 16.50
CA HIS A 141 -4.74 17.97 16.47
C HIS A 141 -5.99 17.42 17.15
N SER A 142 -5.83 16.53 18.13
CA SER A 142 -6.96 15.86 18.76
C SER A 142 -7.80 16.86 19.54
N PRO A 143 -9.12 16.95 19.35
CA PRO A 143 -9.98 17.82 20.16
C PRO A 143 -10.00 17.41 21.65
N TYR A 144 -9.50 16.21 21.95
CA TYR A 144 -9.41 15.67 23.31
C TYR A 144 -8.13 16.08 24.05
N GLU A 145 -7.18 16.74 23.37
CA GLU A 145 -5.95 17.28 23.97
C GLU A 145 -6.13 18.75 24.42
N PRO A 146 -5.74 19.13 25.65
CA PRO A 146 -5.86 20.50 26.13
C PRO A 146 -5.08 21.50 25.26
N GLY A 147 -5.78 22.49 24.70
CA GLY A 147 -5.19 23.55 23.87
C GLY A 147 -5.03 23.18 22.39
N SER A 148 -5.58 22.05 21.96
CA SER A 148 -5.68 21.68 20.55
C SER A 148 -6.79 22.46 19.84
N ASP A 149 -6.61 22.72 18.54
CA ASP A 149 -7.63 23.31 17.68
C ASP A 149 -8.69 22.31 17.21
N GLY A 150 -8.51 21.01 17.54
CA GLY A 150 -9.39 19.91 17.14
C GLY A 150 -9.32 19.55 15.66
N GLY A 151 -8.56 20.31 14.87
CA GLY A 151 -8.25 20.11 13.47
C GLY A 151 -9.43 19.63 12.63
N PHE A 152 -9.20 18.52 11.92
CA PHE A 152 -10.18 17.96 10.99
C PHE A 152 -11.45 17.44 11.69
N HIS A 153 -11.38 17.01 12.95
CA HIS A 153 -12.55 16.58 13.70
C HIS A 153 -13.53 17.74 13.91
N THR A 154 -13.04 18.86 14.45
CA THR A 154 -13.85 20.05 14.70
C THR A 154 -14.40 20.65 13.40
N LEU A 155 -13.64 20.59 12.30
CA LEU A 155 -14.14 21.02 11.00
C LEU A 155 -15.33 20.17 10.52
N LEU A 156 -15.27 18.83 10.66
CA LEU A 156 -16.39 17.96 10.28
C LEU A 156 -17.62 18.19 11.17
N GLU A 157 -17.42 18.37 12.47
CA GLU A 157 -18.46 18.63 13.46
C GLU A 157 -19.17 19.97 13.17
N GLN A 158 -18.41 21.05 12.95
CA GLN A 158 -18.95 22.38 12.66
C GLN A 158 -19.75 22.45 11.36
N ASN A 159 -19.42 21.60 10.38
CA ASN A 159 -20.15 21.52 9.11
C ASN A 159 -21.28 20.47 9.14
N GLY A 160 -21.55 19.85 10.29
CA GLY A 160 -22.64 18.87 10.46
C GLY A 160 -22.41 17.54 9.76
N PHE A 161 -21.17 17.19 9.42
CA PHE A 161 -20.84 15.89 8.81
C PHE A 161 -20.83 14.73 9.82
N ILE A 162 -20.68 15.03 11.12
CA ILE A 162 -20.67 14.03 12.20
C ILE A 162 -21.56 14.52 13.36
N SER A 163 -22.40 13.64 13.92
CA SER A 163 -23.42 13.99 14.92
C SER A 163 -22.97 13.86 16.39
N HIS A 164 -21.66 14.05 16.66
CA HIS A 164 -20.98 13.79 17.94
C HIS A 164 -20.83 12.29 18.32
N SER A 165 -21.21 11.36 17.45
CA SER A 165 -20.98 9.92 17.62
C SER A 165 -19.56 9.52 17.22
N ASN A 166 -18.86 8.81 18.11
CA ASN A 166 -17.52 8.25 17.84
C ASN A 166 -17.53 7.31 16.62
N THR A 167 -18.61 6.57 16.44
CA THR A 167 -18.78 5.63 15.33
C THR A 167 -18.96 6.36 14.00
N GLU A 168 -19.74 7.44 13.97
CA GLU A 168 -19.87 8.23 12.75
C GLU A 168 -18.56 8.92 12.36
N ALA A 169 -17.85 9.46 13.35
CA ALA A 169 -16.54 10.07 13.13
C ALA A 169 -15.56 9.06 12.51
N ILE A 170 -15.44 7.86 13.07
CA ILE A 170 -14.51 6.85 12.54
C ILE A 170 -14.90 6.39 11.13
N PHE A 171 -16.20 6.25 10.84
CA PHE A 171 -16.65 5.93 9.48
C PHE A 171 -16.35 7.04 8.48
N ALA A 172 -16.55 8.31 8.87
CA ALA A 172 -16.21 9.45 8.03
C ALA A 172 -14.69 9.49 7.73
N TYR A 173 -13.86 9.28 8.74
CA TYR A 173 -12.40 9.22 8.58
C TYR A 173 -11.95 8.08 7.68
N PHE A 174 -12.53 6.89 7.89
CA PHE A 174 -12.18 5.72 7.09
C PHE A 174 -12.65 5.88 5.64
N SER A 175 -13.82 6.47 5.42
CA SER A 175 -14.32 6.78 4.07
C SER A 175 -13.42 7.79 3.37
N ALA A 176 -13.02 8.87 4.05
CA ALA A 176 -12.06 9.84 3.52
C ALA A 176 -10.71 9.20 3.17
N THR A 177 -10.23 8.28 4.01
CA THR A 177 -9.01 7.50 3.78
C THR A 177 -9.13 6.63 2.53
N CYS A 178 -10.23 5.89 2.38
CA CYS A 178 -10.48 5.06 1.21
C CYS A 178 -10.56 5.89 -0.08
N LEU A 179 -11.26 7.03 -0.05
CA LEU A 179 -11.38 7.93 -1.20
C LEU A 179 -10.02 8.52 -1.59
N LEU A 180 -9.26 9.04 -0.62
CA LEU A 180 -7.95 9.63 -0.88
C LEU A 180 -6.96 8.56 -1.38
N SER A 181 -6.96 7.37 -0.79
CA SER A 181 -6.11 6.25 -1.24
C SER A 181 -6.46 5.82 -2.66
N THR A 182 -7.74 5.76 -3.00
CA THR A 182 -8.20 5.45 -4.36
C THR A 182 -7.78 6.54 -5.34
N ALA A 183 -7.94 7.81 -4.98
CA ALA A 183 -7.50 8.93 -5.83
C ALA A 183 -5.99 8.90 -6.06
N MET A 184 -5.19 8.59 -5.03
CA MET A 184 -3.74 8.43 -5.14
C MET A 184 -3.37 7.26 -6.06
N MET A 185 -4.03 6.10 -5.90
CA MET A 185 -3.81 4.94 -6.77
C MET A 185 -4.18 5.22 -8.22
N LEU A 186 -5.32 5.89 -8.47
CA LEU A 186 -5.73 6.31 -9.81
C LEU A 186 -4.74 7.31 -10.41
N TYR A 187 -4.22 8.25 -9.60
CA TYR A 187 -3.21 9.21 -10.05
C TYR A 187 -1.90 8.51 -10.45
N ILE A 188 -1.43 7.53 -9.67
CA ILE A 188 -0.24 6.73 -10.01
C ILE A 188 -0.47 5.96 -11.31
N VAL A 189 -1.60 5.25 -11.41
CA VAL A 189 -1.96 4.50 -12.63
C VAL A 189 -2.08 5.42 -13.84
N TRP A 190 -2.65 6.61 -13.69
CA TRP A 190 -2.78 7.59 -14.77
C TRP A 190 -1.42 8.16 -15.20
N ARG A 191 -0.60 8.60 -14.24
CA ARG A 191 0.72 9.19 -14.49
C ARG A 191 1.66 8.17 -15.13
N ASP A 192 1.74 6.98 -14.56
CA ASP A 192 2.72 5.97 -14.96
C ASP A 192 2.20 5.10 -16.11
N GLY A 193 0.89 4.90 -16.22
CA GLY A 193 0.25 4.17 -17.33
C GLY A 193 0.53 4.77 -18.71
N ALA A 194 0.57 6.11 -18.82
CA ALA A 194 0.89 6.80 -20.07
C ALA A 194 2.36 6.60 -20.50
N ALA A 195 3.29 6.64 -19.54
CA ALA A 195 4.70 6.35 -19.77
C ALA A 195 4.89 4.89 -20.22
N LEU A 196 4.11 3.99 -19.62
CA LEU A 196 4.13 2.56 -19.88
C LEU A 196 3.61 2.16 -21.25
N GLN A 197 2.49 2.74 -21.68
CA GLN A 197 1.94 2.49 -23.00
C GLN A 197 2.91 2.95 -24.10
N THR A 198 3.69 4.01 -23.83
CA THR A 198 4.72 4.53 -24.72
C THR A 198 5.92 3.56 -24.81
N GLN A 199 6.40 3.02 -23.69
CA GLN A 199 7.50 2.05 -23.66
C GLN A 199 7.13 0.73 -24.36
N MET A 200 5.96 0.16 -24.08
CA MET A 200 5.48 -1.06 -24.74
C MET A 200 5.37 -0.88 -26.27
N SER A 201 4.87 0.28 -26.72
CA SER A 201 4.78 0.60 -28.15
C SER A 201 6.15 0.71 -28.81
N GLN A 202 7.17 1.18 -28.08
CA GLN A 202 8.54 1.25 -28.58
C GLN A 202 9.21 -0.13 -28.63
N GLU A 203 9.04 -0.97 -27.61
CA GLU A 203 9.57 -2.33 -27.60
C GLU A 203 8.94 -3.21 -28.67
N GLN A 204 7.61 -3.10 -28.88
CA GLN A 204 6.91 -3.83 -29.94
C GLN A 204 7.40 -3.42 -31.33
N LYS A 205 7.65 -2.12 -31.56
CA LYS A 205 8.30 -1.64 -32.79
C LYS A 205 9.69 -2.25 -32.95
N LYS A 206 10.52 -2.21 -31.90
CA LYS A 206 11.89 -2.74 -31.92
C LYS A 206 11.92 -4.23 -32.25
N SER A 207 11.06 -5.04 -31.63
CA SER A 207 10.93 -6.47 -31.92
C SER A 207 10.46 -6.74 -33.35
N SER A 208 9.57 -5.90 -33.89
CA SER A 208 9.10 -6.01 -35.28
C SER A 208 10.24 -5.74 -36.27
N TYR A 209 11.08 -4.72 -36.01
CA TYR A 209 12.27 -4.47 -36.82
C TYR A 209 13.30 -5.60 -36.74
N THR A 210 13.54 -6.17 -35.56
CA THR A 210 14.49 -7.29 -35.40
C THR A 210 14.04 -8.52 -36.20
N ASN A 211 12.74 -8.85 -36.19
CA ASN A 211 12.21 -9.97 -36.98
C ASN A 211 12.30 -9.73 -38.50
N VAL A 212 12.14 -8.49 -38.96
CA VAL A 212 12.33 -8.14 -40.37
C VAL A 212 13.81 -8.23 -40.78
N THR A 213 14.75 -7.81 -39.92
CA THR A 213 16.18 -7.91 -40.20
C THR A 213 16.66 -9.37 -40.22
N VAL A 214 16.19 -10.22 -39.31
CA VAL A 214 16.54 -11.66 -39.29
C VAL A 214 15.94 -12.39 -40.49
N GLY A 215 14.72 -12.04 -40.92
CA GLY A 215 14.10 -12.59 -42.13
C GLY A 215 14.83 -12.23 -43.43
N LEU A 216 15.40 -11.02 -43.53
CA LEU A 216 16.19 -10.58 -44.68
C LEU A 216 17.58 -11.23 -44.74
N CYS A 217 18.17 -11.58 -43.59
CA CYS A 217 19.44 -12.31 -43.54
C CYS A 217 19.29 -13.81 -43.87
N ALA A 218 18.11 -14.41 -43.63
CA ALA A 218 17.85 -15.82 -43.94
C ALA A 218 17.55 -16.09 -45.43
N SER A 219 17.27 -15.06 -46.24
CA SER A 219 17.01 -15.19 -47.69
C SER A 219 18.27 -15.07 -48.58
N HIS A 220 19.46 -15.07 -47.98
CA HIS A 220 20.75 -15.03 -48.67
C HIS A 220 21.65 -16.21 -48.24
N GLU A 221 21.10 -17.42 -48.24
CA GLU A 221 21.93 -18.62 -48.39
C GLU A 221 21.89 -19.06 -49.87
N PRO A 222 23.05 -19.15 -50.55
CA PRO A 222 23.15 -19.56 -51.96
C PRO A 222 22.88 -21.06 -52.20
#